data_AF-A0A1Q3U6Z8-F1
#
_entry.id   AF-A0A1Q3U6Z8-F1
#
_cell.length_a   1.000
_cell.length_b   1.000
_cell.length_c   1.000
_cell.angle_alpha   90.00
_cell.angle_beta   90.00
_cell.angle_gamma   90.00
#
_symmetry.space_group_name_H-M   'P 1'
#
loop_
_entity.id
_entity.type
_entity.pdbx_description
1 polymer ?
#
loop_
_entity_poly.entity_id
_entity_poly.type
_entity_poly.pdbx_seq_one_letter_code
_entity_poly.pdbx_strand_id
1 'polypeptide(L)'
;MKFILFFLLTSVVISCSHKFHGDARLFGEWHPLTRGLPNIYFDNTRYFFMDLDTTKKTAYGLFYRVDNDIITIKSKGIIYNVNVILKISQDTLILQDEKIRDIVCYVRRKRD
;
A
#
# COMPACT_ATOMS: atom_id res chain seq x y z
N MET A 1 -1.13 30.46 52.75
CA MET A 1 -1.91 29.25 52.43
C MET A 1 -1.99 29.10 50.92
N LYS A 2 -1.60 27.91 50.42
CA LYS A 2 -1.88 27.27 49.13
C LYS A 2 -1.42 27.96 47.84
N PHE A 3 -0.18 27.61 47.48
CA PHE A 3 0.26 27.33 46.12
C PHE A 3 -0.80 26.51 45.36
N ILE A 4 -1.18 26.95 44.16
CA ILE A 4 -1.66 26.03 43.13
C ILE A 4 -0.86 26.34 41.86
N LEU A 5 0.22 25.57 41.73
CA LEU A 5 0.81 25.17 40.47
C LEU A 5 -0.32 24.76 39.50
N PHE A 6 -0.51 25.51 38.42
CA PHE A 6 -1.03 24.92 37.19
C PHE A 6 0.16 24.72 36.23
N PHE A 7 1.00 23.75 36.61
CA PHE A 7 1.60 22.85 35.64
C PHE A 7 0.45 22.16 34.92
N LEU A 8 0.41 22.17 33.58
CA LEU A 8 0.10 21.00 32.76
C LEU A 8 0.14 21.36 31.26
N LEU A 9 1.19 20.82 30.64
CA LEU A 9 1.34 20.45 29.24
C LEU A 9 1.27 21.58 28.21
N THR A 10 2.46 22.10 27.93
CA THR A 10 2.95 22.19 26.55
C THR A 10 2.67 20.86 25.84
N SER A 11 1.56 20.77 25.10
CA SER A 11 1.35 19.73 24.09
C SER A 11 2.29 20.02 22.94
N VAL A 12 3.56 19.68 23.18
CA VAL A 12 4.54 19.43 22.13
C VAL A 12 4.02 18.21 21.40
N VAL A 13 3.21 18.45 20.36
CA VAL A 13 2.88 17.42 19.39
C VAL A 13 4.13 17.24 18.52
N ILE A 14 5.16 16.61 19.09
CA ILE A 14 6.14 15.89 18.27
C ILE A 14 5.36 14.68 17.76
N SER A 15 4.58 14.85 16.69
CA SER A 15 4.20 13.73 15.85
C SER A 15 5.41 13.41 14.96
N CYS A 16 6.47 12.89 15.55
CA CYS A 16 7.35 11.98 14.81
C CYS A 16 6.58 10.66 14.64
N SER A 17 5.53 10.65 13.82
CA SER A 17 4.91 9.40 13.37
C SER A 17 5.77 8.79 12.27
N HIS A 18 6.95 8.30 12.63
CA HIS A 18 7.70 7.43 11.73
C HIS A 18 7.04 6.06 11.72
N LYS A 19 6.49 5.72 10.53
CA LYS A 19 6.02 4.42 10.02
C LYS A 19 4.51 4.34 9.72
N PHE A 20 4.00 5.25 8.88
CA PHE A 20 2.90 4.88 7.97
C PHE A 20 3.56 4.39 6.66
N HIS A 21 3.48 3.09 6.37
CA HIS A 21 4.15 2.45 5.22
C HIS A 21 3.14 1.76 4.30
N GLY A 22 2.07 2.49 3.99
CA GLY A 22 1.07 2.12 3.00
C GLY A 22 0.06 3.25 2.83
N ASP A 23 -0.47 3.45 1.63
CA ASP A 23 -1.60 4.33 1.40
C ASP A 23 -2.89 3.57 1.74
N ALA A 24 -3.67 4.05 2.71
CA ALA A 24 -4.88 3.37 3.16
C ALA A 24 -5.92 3.17 2.04
N ARG A 25 -5.89 4.01 1.00
CA ARG A 25 -6.74 3.85 -0.20
C ARG A 25 -6.47 2.53 -0.92
N LEU A 26 -5.26 1.98 -0.80
CA LEU A 26 -4.85 0.71 -1.43
C LEU A 26 -5.25 -0.53 -0.63
N PHE A 27 -5.59 -0.41 0.66
CA PHE A 27 -5.75 -1.59 1.53
C PHE A 27 -6.81 -2.57 1.06
N GLY A 28 -6.52 -3.86 1.08
CA GLY A 28 -7.40 -4.92 0.61
C GLY A 28 -6.97 -5.51 -0.73
N GLU A 29 -7.84 -6.35 -1.28
CA GLU A 29 -7.61 -7.09 -2.52
C GLU A 29 -8.06 -6.30 -3.76
N TRP A 30 -7.30 -6.45 -4.83
CA TRP A 30 -7.47 -5.84 -6.14
C TRP A 30 -7.31 -6.91 -7.22
N HIS A 31 -8.28 -7.00 -8.11
CA HIS A 31 -8.33 -7.97 -9.18
C HIS A 31 -7.99 -7.31 -10.52
N PRO A 32 -7.03 -7.83 -11.29
CA PRO A 32 -6.70 -7.26 -12.58
C PRO A 32 -7.83 -7.48 -13.58
N LEU A 33 -8.07 -6.51 -14.44
CA LEU A 33 -8.94 -6.68 -15.61
C LEU A 33 -8.24 -7.45 -16.74
N THR A 34 -6.91 -7.45 -16.76
CA THR A 34 -6.09 -8.19 -17.72
C THR A 34 -5.98 -9.66 -17.32
N ARG A 35 -6.38 -10.57 -18.22
CA ARG A 35 -6.25 -12.02 -17.99
C ARG A 35 -4.79 -12.44 -17.82
N GLY A 36 -4.55 -13.37 -16.91
CA GLY A 36 -3.21 -13.93 -16.66
C GLY A 36 -2.34 -13.11 -15.69
N LEU A 37 -2.82 -11.96 -15.22
CA LEU A 37 -2.17 -11.24 -14.12
C LEU A 37 -2.68 -11.73 -12.75
N PRO A 38 -1.82 -11.74 -11.72
CA PRO A 38 -2.22 -12.09 -10.36
C PRO A 38 -3.05 -10.98 -9.70
N ASN A 39 -3.90 -11.35 -8.75
CA ASN A 39 -4.50 -10.38 -7.84
C ASN A 39 -3.40 -9.76 -6.97
N ILE A 40 -3.62 -8.54 -6.49
CA ILE A 40 -2.72 -7.87 -5.56
C ILE A 40 -3.46 -7.55 -4.27
N TYR A 41 -2.79 -7.74 -3.14
CA TYR A 41 -3.31 -7.40 -1.82
C TYR A 41 -2.36 -6.46 -1.10
N PHE A 42 -2.89 -5.39 -0.55
CA PHE A 42 -2.15 -4.45 0.30
C PHE A 42 -2.69 -4.50 1.72
N ASP A 43 -1.81 -4.61 2.71
CA ASP A 43 -2.13 -4.26 4.09
C ASP A 43 -1.35 -3.00 4.52
N ASN A 44 -1.34 -2.70 5.82
CA ASN A 44 -0.64 -1.56 6.39
C ASN A 44 0.89 -1.58 6.24
N THR A 45 1.48 -2.70 5.86
CA THR A 45 2.94 -2.92 5.85
C THR A 45 3.46 -3.72 4.66
N ARG A 46 2.61 -4.53 4.03
CA ARG A 46 3.00 -5.54 3.05
C ARG A 46 2.14 -5.50 1.81
N TYR A 47 2.79 -5.88 0.72
CA TYR A 47 2.26 -6.10 -0.60
C TYR A 47 2.40 -7.57 -0.96
N PHE A 48 1.35 -8.16 -1.52
CA PHE A 48 1.32 -9.57 -1.89
C PHE A 48 0.78 -9.74 -3.31
N PHE A 49 1.43 -10.60 -4.10
CA PHE A 49 0.84 -11.19 -5.28
C PHE A 49 0.07 -12.45 -4.89
N MET A 50 -1.18 -12.52 -5.29
CA MET A 50 -2.05 -13.68 -5.09
C MET A 50 -2.30 -14.31 -6.45
N ASP A 51 -1.62 -15.42 -6.71
CA ASP A 51 -1.88 -16.29 -7.84
C ASP A 51 -3.11 -17.15 -7.54
N LEU A 52 -4.03 -17.22 -8.52
CA LEU A 52 -5.25 -18.01 -8.42
C LEU A 52 -5.01 -19.50 -8.67
N ASP A 53 -3.83 -19.88 -9.19
CA ASP A 53 -3.56 -21.26 -9.55
C ASP A 53 -3.31 -22.18 -8.32
N THR A 54 -3.59 -23.46 -8.51
CA THR A 54 -3.79 -24.60 -7.57
C THR A 54 -2.92 -24.70 -6.31
N THR A 55 -1.85 -23.94 -6.17
CA THR A 55 -0.97 -23.96 -4.99
C THR A 55 -1.20 -22.84 -3.98
N LYS A 56 -2.05 -21.82 -4.28
CA LYS A 56 -2.27 -20.63 -3.43
C LYS A 56 -0.96 -20.09 -2.82
N LYS A 57 0.12 -20.10 -3.60
CA LYS A 57 1.42 -19.64 -3.11
C LYS A 57 1.40 -18.13 -3.02
N THR A 58 1.08 -17.62 -1.82
CA THR A 58 1.28 -16.23 -1.44
C THR A 58 2.75 -15.88 -1.68
N ALA A 59 3.04 -15.04 -2.66
CA ALA A 59 4.39 -14.48 -2.77
C ALA A 59 4.66 -13.69 -1.49
N TYR A 60 5.73 -14.08 -0.79
CA TYR A 60 6.24 -13.54 0.46
C TYR A 60 5.95 -12.04 0.59
N GLY A 61 5.16 -11.64 1.59
CA GLY A 61 4.76 -10.24 1.78
C GLY A 61 5.95 -9.30 1.67
N LEU A 62 6.03 -8.60 0.55
CA LEU A 62 7.09 -7.66 0.24
C LEU A 62 6.75 -6.37 0.97
N PHE A 63 7.76 -5.70 1.53
CA PHE A 63 7.52 -4.38 2.07
C PHE A 63 7.24 -3.43 0.92
N TYR A 64 6.28 -2.53 1.10
CA TYR A 64 6.04 -1.47 0.15
C TYR A 64 6.04 -0.11 0.85
N ARG A 65 6.21 0.94 0.04
CA ARG A 65 6.06 2.33 0.46
C ARG A 65 5.35 3.07 -0.66
N VAL A 66 4.51 4.04 -0.28
CA VAL A 66 3.87 4.95 -1.22
C VAL A 66 4.39 6.36 -0.93
N ASP A 67 4.97 7.01 -1.93
CA ASP A 67 5.44 8.40 -1.86
C ASP A 67 4.99 9.13 -3.13
N ASN A 68 4.25 10.23 -2.99
CA ASN A 68 3.78 11.03 -4.13
C ASN A 68 3.18 10.18 -5.27
N ASP A 69 2.24 9.30 -4.92
CA ASP A 69 1.59 8.36 -5.85
C ASP A 69 2.54 7.33 -6.51
N ILE A 70 3.76 7.15 -6.00
CA ILE A 70 4.70 6.11 -6.44
C ILE A 70 4.75 4.98 -5.41
N ILE A 71 4.42 3.77 -5.82
CA ILE A 71 4.53 2.53 -5.05
C ILE A 71 5.90 1.91 -5.30
N THR A 72 6.74 1.84 -4.27
CA THR A 72 8.02 1.12 -4.31
C THR A 72 7.91 -0.19 -3.53
N ILE A 73 8.17 -1.31 -4.21
CA ILE A 73 8.10 -2.66 -3.63
C ILE A 73 9.52 -3.19 -3.39
N LYS A 74 9.81 -3.61 -2.17
CA LYS A 74 11.17 -4.01 -1.74
C LYS A 74 11.21 -5.20 -0.79
N SER A 75 12.32 -5.92 -0.79
CA SER A 75 12.67 -6.92 0.23
C SER A 75 14.16 -6.90 0.53
N LYS A 76 14.52 -6.96 1.82
CA LYS A 76 15.91 -6.94 2.30
C LYS A 76 16.78 -5.83 1.67
N GLY A 77 16.20 -4.66 1.41
CA GLY A 77 16.89 -3.51 0.82
C GLY A 77 16.93 -3.49 -0.73
N ILE A 78 16.47 -4.54 -1.40
CA ILE A 78 16.42 -4.63 -2.86
C ILE A 78 15.05 -4.16 -3.37
N ILE A 79 15.04 -3.28 -4.37
CA ILE A 79 13.83 -2.81 -5.05
C ILE A 79 13.48 -3.79 -6.17
N TYR A 80 12.28 -4.38 -6.09
CA TYR A 80 11.78 -5.33 -7.09
C TYR A 80 11.03 -4.62 -8.19
N ASN A 81 10.10 -3.74 -7.81
CA ASN A 81 9.19 -3.07 -8.72
C ASN A 81 8.86 -1.67 -8.20
N VAL A 82 8.68 -0.73 -9.12
CA VAL A 82 8.20 0.62 -8.88
C VAL A 82 7.01 0.85 -9.80
N ASN A 83 5.86 1.20 -9.23
CA ASN A 83 4.65 1.52 -9.97
C ASN A 83 4.22 2.94 -9.68
N VAL A 84 3.74 3.65 -10.70
CA VAL A 84 3.07 4.94 -10.56
C VAL A 84 1.56 4.70 -10.48
N ILE A 85 0.91 5.28 -9.47
CA ILE A 85 -0.55 5.31 -9.36
C ILE A 85 -1.04 6.41 -10.30
N LEU A 86 -1.60 6.01 -11.44
CA LEU A 86 -2.22 6.95 -12.38
C LEU A 86 -3.60 7.37 -11.92
N LYS A 87 -4.32 6.47 -11.23
CA LYS A 87 -5.64 6.73 -10.67
C LYS A 87 -5.93 5.79 -9.50
N ILE A 88 -6.55 6.32 -8.46
CA ILE A 88 -7.08 5.52 -7.35
C ILE A 88 -8.45 6.06 -6.90
N SER A 89 -9.44 5.17 -6.82
CA SER A 89 -10.75 5.42 -6.24
C SER A 89 -11.06 4.31 -5.21
N GLN A 90 -12.28 4.31 -4.68
CA GLN A 90 -12.74 3.26 -3.77
C GLN A 90 -12.66 1.87 -4.42
N ASP A 91 -12.96 1.75 -5.71
CA ASP A 91 -13.15 0.50 -6.43
C ASP A 91 -12.21 0.29 -7.62
N THR A 92 -11.48 1.32 -8.04
CA THR A 92 -10.59 1.30 -9.21
C THR A 92 -9.18 1.70 -8.83
N LEU A 93 -8.20 0.97 -9.34
CA LEU A 93 -6.78 1.27 -9.22
C LEU A 93 -6.11 1.10 -10.59
N ILE A 94 -5.46 2.16 -11.07
CA ILE A 94 -4.71 2.13 -12.32
C ILE A 94 -3.25 2.37 -11.98
N LEU A 95 -2.42 1.37 -12.28
CA LEU A 95 -0.98 1.41 -12.06
C LEU A 95 -0.25 1.43 -13.40
N GLN A 96 0.90 2.10 -13.42
CA GLN A 96 1.88 1.99 -14.49
C GLN A 96 3.20 1.46 -13.94
N ASP A 97 3.71 0.37 -14.49
CA ASP A 97 5.05 -0.13 -14.14
C ASP A 97 6.11 0.79 -14.74
N GLU A 98 7.03 1.31 -13.93
CA GLU A 98 8.05 2.27 -14.43
C GLU A 98 9.02 1.65 -15.44
N LYS A 99 9.33 0.35 -15.33
CA LYS A 99 10.34 -0.31 -16.16
C LYS A 99 9.82 -0.60 -17.56
N ILE A 100 8.60 -1.13 -17.64
CA ILE A 100 8.00 -1.55 -18.92
C ILE A 100 6.99 -0.55 -19.47
N ARG A 101 6.60 0.46 -18.68
CA ARG A 101 5.57 1.47 -19.00
C ARG A 101 4.18 0.92 -19.31
N ASP A 102 3.95 -0.35 -18.99
CA ASP A 102 2.66 -0.99 -19.15
C ASP A 102 1.65 -0.45 -18.13
N ILE A 103 0.39 -0.35 -18.54
CA ILE A 103 -0.71 0.17 -17.71
C ILE A 103 -1.62 -0.99 -17.34
N VAL A 104 -1.74 -1.24 -16.05
CA VAL A 104 -2.59 -2.30 -15.50
C VAL A 104 -3.74 -1.67 -14.71
N CYS A 105 -4.95 -2.10 -15.04
CA CYS A 105 -6.16 -1.71 -14.33
C CYS A 105 -6.62 -2.82 -13.40
N TYR A 106 -6.89 -2.46 -12.16
CA TYR A 106 -7.41 -3.33 -11.13
C TYR A 106 -8.74 -2.80 -10.57
N VAL A 107 -9.59 -3.73 -10.14
CA VAL A 107 -10.87 -3.46 -9.50
C VAL A 107 -11.02 -4.19 -8.17
N ARG A 108 -11.73 -3.61 -7.21
CA ARG A 108 -12.16 -4.34 -6.01
C ARG A 108 -13.40 -5.17 -6.33
N ARG A 109 -13.41 -6.45 -5.94
CA ARG A 109 -14.68 -7.19 -5.88
C ARG A 109 -15.53 -6.57 -4.78
N LYS A 110 -16.74 -6.11 -5.13
CA LYS A 110 -17.77 -5.88 -4.12
C LYS A 110 -18.15 -7.25 -3.56
N ARG A 111 -18.27 -7.36 -2.23
CA ARG A 111 -18.96 -8.52 -1.65
C ARG A 111 -20.42 -8.37 -2.07
N ASP A 112 -20.88 -9.29 -2.90
CA ASP A 112 -22.31 -9.47 -3.20
C ASP A 112 -23.06 -9.92 -1.92
#